data_AF-A0A127SX49-F1
#
_entry.id   AF-A0A127SX49-F1
#
_cell.length_a   1.000
_cell.length_b   1.000
_cell.length_c   1.000
_cell.angle_alpha   90.00
_cell.angle_beta   90.00
_cell.angle_gamma   90.00
#
_symmetry.space_group_name_H-M   'P 1'
#
loop_
_entity.id
_entity.type
_entity.pdbx_description
1 polymer ?
#
loop_
_entity_poly.entity_id
_entity_poly.type
_entity_poly.pdbx_seq_one_letter_code
_entity_poly.pdbx_strand_id
1 'polypeptide(L)'
;APKDITHIRQSGEQPTTCYLFEGFMDYLSFLSIRVRNNPQCPRLTTQDYIILNSVSNLAKAEGILADYSQIGCFLDNDTAGRTACEHLQARFGERLSDKSIHYSEYKDLNDYLCGKPLSQSAEPMKQERQVQSARRMMQPPKKRGLKM
;
A
#
# COMPACT_ATOMS: atom_id res chain seq x y z
N ALA A 1 -19.54 10.52 -4.14
CA ALA A 1 -18.51 11.53 -4.43
C ALA A 1 -17.23 10.80 -4.84
N PRO A 2 -16.49 11.27 -5.85
CA PRO A 2 -15.14 10.75 -6.09
C PRO A 2 -14.34 10.93 -4.80
N LYS A 3 -13.58 9.90 -4.38
CA LYS A 3 -12.66 10.06 -3.25
C LYS A 3 -11.65 11.14 -3.64
N ASP A 4 -11.35 12.06 -2.74
CA ASP A 4 -10.34 13.09 -3.01
C ASP A 4 -8.92 12.56 -2.77
N ILE A 5 -7.89 13.31 -3.18
CA ILE A 5 -6.52 12.96 -2.81
C ILE A 5 -6.27 13.24 -1.32
N THR A 6 -5.32 12.54 -0.72
CA THR A 6 -4.81 12.86 0.62
C THR A 6 -3.38 13.35 0.51
N HIS A 7 -3.08 14.52 1.10
CA HIS A 7 -1.73 15.07 1.20
C HIS A 7 -1.30 15.08 2.68
N ILE A 8 -0.31 14.26 3.02
CA ILE A 8 0.28 14.19 4.35
C ILE A 8 1.60 14.96 4.32
N ARG A 9 1.61 16.12 4.99
CA ARG A 9 2.79 16.98 5.12
C ARG A 9 3.49 16.74 6.45
N GLN A 10 4.81 16.71 6.43
CA GLN A 10 5.62 16.66 7.65
C GLN A 10 5.67 18.04 8.31
N SER A 11 5.80 18.06 9.64
CA SER A 11 5.96 19.30 10.38
C SER A 11 7.39 19.83 10.24
N GLY A 12 7.54 21.11 9.91
CA GLY A 12 8.84 21.79 9.82
C GLY A 12 9.11 22.36 8.43
N GLU A 13 10.38 22.37 8.02
CA GLU A 13 10.76 22.76 6.65
C GLU A 13 10.14 21.79 5.65
N GLN A 14 9.63 22.33 4.53
CA GLN A 14 9.02 21.52 3.49
C GLN A 14 10.03 20.54 2.92
N PRO A 15 9.77 19.21 2.98
CA PRO A 15 10.65 18.24 2.37
C PRO A 15 10.77 18.48 0.86
N THR A 16 11.98 18.30 0.32
CA THR A 16 12.22 18.42 -1.12
C THR A 16 11.73 17.21 -1.93
N THR A 17 11.29 16.16 -1.21
CA THR A 17 10.88 14.86 -1.74
C THR A 17 9.43 14.55 -1.38
N CYS A 18 8.66 14.06 -2.35
CA CYS A 18 7.31 13.53 -2.14
C CYS A 18 7.18 12.11 -2.69
N TYR A 19 6.51 11.22 -1.95
CA TYR A 19 6.11 9.92 -2.45
C TYR A 19 4.62 9.86 -2.76
N LEU A 20 4.30 9.41 -3.96
CA LEU A 20 2.95 9.28 -4.50
C LEU A 20 2.52 7.81 -4.47
N PHE A 21 1.34 7.53 -3.94
CA PHE A 21 0.75 6.20 -3.86
C PHE A 21 -0.60 6.17 -4.58
N GLU A 22 -0.91 5.04 -5.23
CA GLU A 22 -2.21 4.84 -5.87
C GLU A 22 -3.35 4.77 -4.84
N GLY A 23 -3.19 3.96 -3.79
CA GLY A 23 -4.16 3.79 -2.72
C GLY A 23 -3.58 3.87 -1.30
N PHE A 24 -4.47 3.93 -0.31
CA PHE A 24 -4.08 3.93 1.11
C PHE A 24 -3.41 2.62 1.54
N MET A 25 -3.80 1.49 0.94
CA MET A 25 -3.19 0.20 1.27
C MET A 25 -1.71 0.18 0.85
N ASP A 26 -1.37 0.81 -0.27
CA ASP A 26 0.02 0.93 -0.74
C ASP A 26 0.85 1.79 0.20
N TYR A 27 0.29 2.93 0.64
CA TYR A 27 0.91 3.79 1.64
C TYR A 27 1.19 3.04 2.96
N LEU A 28 0.20 2.35 3.53
CA LEU A 28 0.37 1.59 4.76
C LEU A 28 1.35 0.42 4.59
N SER A 29 1.33 -0.21 3.41
CA SER A 29 2.27 -1.28 3.08
C SER A 29 3.70 -0.75 3.01
N PHE A 30 3.91 0.40 2.37
CA PHE A 30 5.20 1.09 2.33
C PHE A 30 5.73 1.40 3.74
N LEU A 31 4.91 1.97 4.62
CA LEU A 31 5.32 2.25 6.00
C LEU A 31 5.75 0.96 6.72
N SER A 32 4.97 -0.11 6.56
CA SER A 32 5.25 -1.41 7.16
C SER A 32 6.58 -2.01 6.64
N ILE A 33 6.81 -1.92 5.33
CA ILE A 33 8.07 -2.35 4.69
C ILE A 33 9.25 -1.55 5.23
N ARG A 34 9.13 -0.22 5.35
CA ARG A 34 10.19 0.65 5.88
C ARG A 34 10.58 0.29 7.31
N VAL A 35 9.58 0.09 8.17
CA VAL A 35 9.79 -0.34 9.56
C VAL A 35 10.42 -1.72 9.62
N ARG A 36 9.95 -2.67 8.79
CA ARG A 36 10.52 -4.03 8.74
C ARG A 36 11.98 -4.03 8.27
N ASN A 37 12.31 -3.23 7.27
CA ASN A 37 13.64 -3.23 6.65
C ASN A 37 14.67 -2.41 7.44
N ASN A 38 14.25 -1.36 8.15
CA ASN A 38 15.14 -0.55 8.98
C ASN A 38 14.46 -0.08 10.28
N PRO A 39 14.25 -0.99 11.25
CA PRO A 39 13.46 -0.70 12.45
C PRO A 39 14.07 0.42 13.31
N GLN A 40 15.39 0.57 13.30
CA GLN A 40 16.09 1.61 14.08
C GLN A 40 15.97 3.01 13.47
N CYS A 41 15.76 3.13 12.16
CA CYS A 41 15.64 4.41 11.48
C CYS A 41 14.79 4.29 10.19
N PRO A 42 13.46 4.14 10.32
CA PRO A 42 12.60 3.86 9.17
C PRO A 42 12.42 5.06 8.23
N ARG A 43 12.83 6.27 8.65
CA ARG A 43 12.78 7.52 7.86
C ARG A 43 11.39 7.80 7.28
N LEU A 44 10.38 7.80 8.17
CA LEU A 44 8.98 8.00 7.80
C LEU A 44 8.57 9.48 7.73
N THR A 45 9.41 10.39 8.23
CA THR A 45 9.07 11.82 8.34
C THR A 45 10.03 12.73 7.56
N THR A 46 10.83 12.15 6.67
CA THR A 46 11.81 12.89 5.84
C THR A 46 11.26 13.28 4.47
N GLN A 47 10.01 12.91 4.17
CA GLN A 47 9.33 13.16 2.91
C GLN A 47 7.83 13.35 3.15
N ASP A 48 7.19 14.07 2.24
CA ASP A 48 5.74 14.18 2.19
C ASP A 48 5.12 13.02 1.42
N TYR A 49 3.82 12.80 1.63
CA TYR A 49 3.08 11.72 0.99
C TYR A 49 1.81 12.22 0.32
N ILE A 50 1.56 11.75 -0.89
CA ILE A 50 0.28 11.93 -1.57
C ILE A 50 -0.32 10.56 -1.85
N ILE A 51 -1.59 10.38 -1.48
CA ILE A 51 -2.37 9.19 -1.75
C ILE A 51 -3.48 9.59 -2.72
N LEU A 52 -3.48 8.99 -3.92
CA LEU A 52 -4.40 9.35 -4.99
C LEU A 52 -5.84 8.86 -4.73
N ASN A 53 -6.00 7.75 -4.02
CA ASN A 53 -7.27 7.01 -3.86
C ASN A 53 -7.87 6.48 -5.18
N SER A 54 -7.10 6.56 -6.27
CA SER A 54 -7.33 6.05 -7.64
C SER A 54 -6.50 6.91 -8.59
N VAL A 55 -5.90 6.31 -9.63
CA VAL A 55 -5.25 7.05 -10.72
C VAL A 55 -6.15 8.07 -11.43
N SER A 56 -7.48 7.94 -11.32
CA SER A 56 -8.42 8.95 -11.83
C SER A 56 -8.27 10.33 -11.19
N ASN A 57 -7.64 10.42 -10.01
CA ASN A 57 -7.36 11.68 -9.31
C ASN A 57 -5.99 12.28 -9.63
N LEU A 58 -5.22 11.69 -10.56
CA LEU A 58 -3.84 12.10 -10.84
C LEU A 58 -3.71 13.61 -11.13
N ALA A 59 -4.62 14.16 -11.93
CA ALA A 59 -4.63 15.57 -12.30
C ALA A 59 -4.68 16.52 -11.09
N LYS A 60 -5.31 16.11 -9.98
CA LYS A 60 -5.38 16.92 -8.75
C LYS A 60 -4.04 16.97 -8.01
N ALA A 61 -3.24 15.90 -8.12
CA ALA A 61 -1.94 15.81 -7.46
C ALA A 61 -0.84 16.53 -8.24
N GLU A 62 -0.95 16.67 -9.57
CA GLU A 62 0.09 17.26 -10.41
C GLU A 62 0.53 18.66 -9.99
N GLY A 63 -0.42 19.52 -9.61
CA GLY A 63 -0.13 20.87 -9.14
C GLY A 63 0.71 20.85 -7.86
N ILE A 64 0.38 19.95 -6.94
CA ILE A 64 1.09 19.78 -5.67
C ILE A 64 2.48 19.16 -5.91
N LEU A 65 2.57 18.18 -6.81
CA LEU A 65 3.82 17.50 -7.15
C LEU A 65 4.85 18.45 -7.80
N ALA A 66 4.39 19.50 -8.47
CA ALA A 66 5.27 20.47 -9.12
C ALA A 66 6.23 21.17 -8.15
N ASP A 67 5.83 21.33 -6.89
CA ASP A 67 6.59 22.01 -5.83
C ASP A 67 7.76 21.16 -5.30
N TYR A 68 7.81 19.86 -5.63
CA TYR A 68 8.86 18.95 -5.17
C TYR A 68 9.99 18.78 -6.18
N SER A 69 11.22 18.70 -5.68
CA SER A 69 12.41 18.45 -6.51
C SER A 69 12.60 16.97 -6.85
N GLN A 70 12.09 16.07 -6.00
CA GLN A 70 12.17 14.63 -6.16
C GLN A 70 10.81 13.99 -5.90
N ILE A 71 10.39 13.10 -6.79
CA ILE A 71 9.12 12.42 -6.73
C ILE A 71 9.36 10.92 -6.89
N GLY A 72 8.92 10.13 -5.92
CA GLY A 72 8.88 8.67 -6.05
C GLY A 72 7.44 8.21 -6.24
N CYS A 73 7.12 7.52 -7.34
CA CYS A 73 5.77 7.00 -7.56
C CYS A 73 5.70 5.50 -7.32
N PHE A 74 4.72 5.11 -6.51
CA PHE A 74 4.38 3.74 -6.15
C PHE A 74 2.96 3.46 -6.66
N LEU A 75 2.85 3.16 -7.95
CA LEU A 75 1.58 2.86 -8.63
C LEU A 75 1.47 1.35 -8.89
N ASP A 76 0.25 0.87 -9.14
CA ASP A 76 0.00 -0.54 -9.42
C ASP A 76 0.70 -0.97 -10.73
N ASN A 77 1.15 -2.22 -10.78
CA ASN A 77 1.73 -2.85 -11.98
C ASN A 77 0.65 -3.29 -12.99
N ASP A 78 -0.47 -2.55 -13.06
CA ASP A 78 -1.48 -2.73 -14.09
C ASP A 78 -1.35 -1.68 -15.20
N THR A 79 -2.23 -1.74 -16.20
CA THR A 79 -2.17 -0.81 -17.33
C THR A 79 -2.45 0.64 -16.91
N ALA A 80 -3.32 0.85 -15.94
CA ALA A 80 -3.70 2.18 -15.50
C ALA A 80 -2.58 2.84 -14.71
N GLY A 81 -1.95 2.09 -13.78
CA GLY A 81 -0.78 2.54 -13.02
C GLY A 81 0.43 2.83 -13.92
N ARG A 82 0.73 1.96 -14.90
CA ARG A 82 1.81 2.20 -15.89
C ARG A 82 1.56 3.45 -16.72
N THR A 83 0.35 3.62 -17.26
CA THR A 83 0.00 4.80 -18.06
C THR A 83 0.13 6.08 -17.24
N ALA A 84 -0.31 6.06 -15.98
CA ALA A 84 -0.16 7.17 -15.06
C ALA A 84 1.32 7.48 -14.76
N CYS A 85 2.16 6.46 -14.58
CA CYS A 85 3.60 6.64 -14.39
C CYS A 85 4.26 7.26 -15.63
N GLU A 86 3.96 6.77 -16.83
CA GLU A 86 4.48 7.33 -18.09
C GLU A 86 4.08 8.81 -18.27
N HIS A 87 2.82 9.14 -17.97
CA HIS A 87 2.33 10.52 -18.00
C HIS A 87 3.09 11.42 -17.01
N LEU A 88 3.28 10.97 -15.77
CA LEU A 88 4.08 11.68 -14.78
C LEU A 88 5.53 11.83 -15.22
N GLN A 89 6.11 10.81 -15.84
CA GLN A 89 7.50 10.81 -16.30
C GLN A 89 7.71 11.83 -17.42
N ALA A 90 6.77 11.90 -18.37
CA ALA A 90 6.78 12.92 -19.43
C ALA A 90 6.66 14.34 -18.87
N ARG A 91 5.90 14.51 -17.78
CA ARG A 91 5.69 15.82 -17.15
C ARG A 91 6.85 16.29 -16.28
N PHE A 92 7.42 15.40 -15.47
CA PHE A 92 8.37 15.76 -14.41
C PHE A 92 9.83 15.39 -14.74
N GLY A 93 10.06 14.60 -15.80
CA GLY A 93 11.39 14.23 -16.26
C GLY A 93 12.20 13.52 -15.18
N GLU A 94 13.47 13.89 -15.05
CA GLU A 94 14.42 13.27 -14.10
C GLU A 94 14.04 13.45 -12.62
N ARG A 95 13.10 14.35 -12.31
CA ARG A 95 12.56 14.49 -10.94
C ARG A 95 11.72 13.28 -10.53
N LEU A 96 11.12 12.58 -11.48
CA LEU A 96 10.31 11.39 -11.21
C LEU A 96 11.18 10.13 -11.21
N SER A 97 10.97 9.28 -10.22
CA SER A 97 11.51 7.93 -10.18
C SER A 97 10.37 6.93 -9.98
N ASP A 98 10.21 6.05 -10.96
CA ASP A 98 9.32 4.89 -10.85
C ASP A 98 9.85 3.90 -9.81
N LYS A 99 9.05 3.67 -8.76
CA LYS A 99 9.38 2.73 -7.67
C LYS A 99 8.73 1.36 -7.86
N SER A 100 7.89 1.19 -8.88
CA SER A 100 7.29 -0.10 -9.25
C SER A 100 8.32 -1.19 -9.55
N ILE A 101 9.51 -0.79 -9.99
CA ILE A 101 10.67 -1.66 -10.20
C ILE A 101 11.04 -2.49 -8.96
N HIS A 102 10.71 -2.03 -7.75
CA HIS A 102 11.03 -2.75 -6.51
C HIS A 102 10.04 -3.86 -6.18
N TYR A 103 8.92 -3.93 -6.91
CA TYR A 103 7.87 -4.92 -6.74
C TYR A 103 7.33 -5.42 -8.08
N SER A 104 8.18 -5.54 -9.11
CA SER A 104 7.78 -5.90 -10.49
C SER A 104 7.01 -7.22 -10.61
N GLU A 105 7.28 -8.17 -9.72
CA GLU A 105 6.63 -9.49 -9.70
C GLU A 105 5.26 -9.50 -9.00
N TYR A 106 4.79 -8.35 -8.54
CA TYR A 106 3.59 -8.18 -7.71
C TYR A 106 2.66 -7.17 -8.35
N LYS A 107 1.36 -7.31 -8.11
CA LYS A 107 0.36 -6.36 -8.60
C LYS A 107 0.55 -4.97 -7.99
N ASP A 108 0.81 -4.92 -6.68
CA ASP A 108 0.90 -3.69 -5.90
C ASP A 108 1.79 -3.89 -4.67
N LEU A 109 1.96 -2.82 -3.87
CA LEU A 109 2.81 -2.87 -2.68
C LEU A 109 2.25 -3.78 -1.58
N ASN A 110 0.93 -3.90 -1.49
CA ASN A 110 0.29 -4.76 -0.50
C ASN A 110 0.53 -6.24 -0.82
N ASP A 111 0.42 -6.63 -2.09
CA ASP A 111 0.76 -7.96 -2.56
C ASP A 111 2.24 -8.28 -2.36
N TYR A 112 3.13 -7.31 -2.60
CA TYR A 112 4.56 -7.43 -2.26
C TYR A 112 4.79 -7.66 -0.76
N LEU A 113 4.16 -6.86 0.10
CA LEU A 113 4.27 -7.02 1.55
C LEU A 113 3.75 -8.40 2.01
N CYS A 114 2.65 -8.87 1.42
CA CYS A 114 2.02 -10.15 1.74
C CYS A 114 2.71 -11.37 1.10
N GLY A 115 3.66 -11.17 0.18
CA GLY A 115 4.31 -12.26 -0.54
C GLY A 115 3.39 -12.98 -1.53
N LYS A 116 2.46 -12.26 -2.18
CA LYS A 116 1.51 -12.79 -3.15
C LYS A 116 1.90 -12.38 -4.58
N PRO A 117 2.76 -13.16 -5.28
CA PRO A 117 3.18 -12.81 -6.63
C PRO A 117 2.01 -12.90 -7.62
N LEU A 118 2.17 -12.26 -8.79
CA LEU A 118 1.19 -12.26 -9.88
C LEU A 118 0.72 -13.66 -10.32
N SER A 119 1.57 -14.68 -10.16
CA SER A 119 1.21 -16.07 -10.50
C SER A 119 0.21 -16.71 -9.53
N GLN A 120 0.09 -16.20 -8.30
CA GLN A 120 -0.80 -16.75 -7.26
C GLN A 120 -2.12 -15.97 -7.11
N SER A 121 -2.22 -14.76 -7.65
CA SER A 121 -3.45 -13.96 -7.61
C SER A 121 -4.56 -14.47 -8.55
N ALA A 122 -4.23 -15.39 -9.45
CA ALA A 122 -5.19 -16.08 -10.33
C ALA A 122 -5.76 -17.38 -9.72
N GLU A 123 -5.23 -17.88 -8.61
CA GLU A 123 -5.75 -19.07 -7.94
C GLU A 123 -6.85 -18.67 -6.93
N PRO A 124 -8.05 -19.26 -6.98
CA PRO A 124 -9.07 -19.02 -5.96
C PRO A 124 -8.51 -19.44 -4.60
N MET A 125 -8.58 -18.54 -3.61
CA MET A 125 -8.27 -18.84 -2.21
C MET A 125 -8.91 -20.17 -1.79
N LYS A 126 -8.10 -21.23 -1.65
CA LYS A 126 -8.51 -22.39 -0.86
C LYS A 126 -8.57 -21.92 0.59
N GLN A 127 -9.77 -21.61 1.04
CA GLN A 127 -10.09 -21.23 2.40
C GLN A 127 -9.61 -22.34 3.35
N GLU A 128 -8.44 -22.18 3.95
CA GLU A 128 -7.93 -23.12 4.95
C GLU A 128 -8.84 -23.10 6.18
N ARG A 129 -9.23 -24.31 6.57
CA ARG A 129 -10.27 -24.62 7.55
C ARG A 129 -9.82 -24.24 8.97
N GLN A 130 -9.92 -22.97 9.35
CA GLN A 130 -9.70 -22.53 10.73
C GLN A 130 -10.98 -22.11 11.46
N VAL A 131 -12.10 -22.79 11.21
CA VAL A 131 -13.39 -22.53 11.91
C VAL A 131 -13.85 -23.71 12.77
N GLN A 132 -13.24 -24.90 12.66
CA GLN A 132 -13.68 -26.08 13.42
C GLN A 132 -13.15 -26.16 14.86
N SER A 133 -12.06 -25.45 15.20
CA SER A 133 -11.48 -25.52 16.56
C SER A 133 -12.31 -24.75 17.60
N ALA A 134 -12.86 -23.59 17.25
CA ALA A 134 -13.59 -22.73 18.19
C ALA A 134 -14.96 -23.31 18.61
N ARG A 135 -15.63 -24.10 17.75
CA ARG A 135 -16.94 -24.71 18.08
C ARG A 135 -16.86 -25.84 19.11
N ARG A 136 -15.68 -26.44 19.35
CA ARG A 136 -15.53 -27.51 20.36
C ARG A 136 -15.43 -26.98 21.80
N MET A 137 -15.15 -25.69 22.01
CA MET A 137 -14.90 -25.14 23.35
C MET A 137 -16.15 -24.59 24.05
N MET A 138 -17.33 -24.58 23.41
CA MET A 138 -18.55 -23.98 23.98
C MET A 138 -19.59 -24.97 24.52
N GLN A 139 -19.28 -26.25 24.70
CA GLN A 139 -20.21 -27.15 25.40
C GLN A 139 -19.92 -27.18 26.91
N PRO A 140 -20.87 -26.78 27.77
CA PRO A 140 -20.70 -26.91 29.21
C PRO A 140 -20.75 -28.39 29.62
N PRO A 141 -20.02 -28.79 30.68
CA PRO A 141 -19.98 -30.18 31.12
C PRO A 141 -21.34 -30.66 31.63
N LYS A 142 -21.85 -31.78 31.10
CA LYS A 142 -23.07 -32.44 31.58
C LYS A 142 -22.82 -33.00 32.99
N LYS A 143 -23.62 -32.54 33.97
CA LYS A 143 -23.65 -33.09 35.34
C LYS A 143 -24.03 -34.58 35.31
N ARG A 144 -23.17 -35.43 35.87
CA ARG A 144 -23.50 -36.85 36.16
C ARG A 144 -24.45 -36.90 37.35
N GLY A 145 -25.67 -37.36 37.13
CA GLY A 145 -26.60 -37.72 38.21
C GLY A 145 -26.14 -39.00 38.89
N LEU A 146 -25.86 -38.92 40.19
CA LEU A 146 -25.67 -40.05 41.09
C LEU A 146 -27.06 -40.61 41.43
N LYS A 147 -27.32 -41.88 41.14
CA LYS A 147 -28.46 -42.61 41.71
C LYS A 147 -27.90 -43.66 42.68
N MET A 148 -28.31 -43.54 43.94
CA MET A 148 -28.37 -44.64 44.91
C MET A 148 -29.65 -45.43 44.69
#